data_AF-A0A0N0NLT8-F1
#
_entry.id   AF-A0A0N0NLT8-F1
#
_cell.length_a   1.000
_cell.length_b   1.000
_cell.length_c   1.000
_cell.angle_alpha   90.00
_cell.angle_beta   90.00
_cell.angle_gamma   90.00
#
_symmetry.space_group_name_H-M   'P 1'
#
loop_
_entity.id
_entity.type
_entity.pdbx_description
1 polymer ?
#
loop_
_entity_poly.entity_id
_entity_poly.type
_entity_poly.pdbx_seq_one_letter_code
_entity_poly.pdbx_strand_id
1 'polypeptide(L)'
;MVSTQLHTPPPDESLPRQLPHPALPSGKYSIVCSELPQFARTLYLQVFWDSCHPSVPTFSERRFRELSQLPASTILDEYTSETCLVDAMLALGTQHCVSTGLFDRTLGLRKLASAQSKADPLLEVDWPGFEYWHRARDHIRATEDLGMIGAQALALMIFYLIRGGAVRDAYNLLGIAVRKAYMSSLHRLQDVEESGRDDLRLFWTTTFAMDVRCSLQLDMPQAIGATLVRPLLLGRDSLRFFRTDKWRATLSA
;
A
#
# COMPACT_ATOMS: atom_id res chain seq x y z
N MET A 1 -13.26 42.68 54.43
CA MET A 1 -12.06 41.98 53.92
C MET A 1 -12.52 40.62 53.42
N VAL A 2 -12.59 40.44 52.10
CA VAL A 2 -13.07 39.21 51.45
C VAL A 2 -11.84 38.54 50.83
N SER A 3 -11.49 37.35 51.32
CA SER A 3 -10.41 36.52 50.78
C SER A 3 -10.90 35.77 49.55
N THR A 4 -10.37 36.12 48.39
CA THR A 4 -10.54 35.38 47.14
C THR A 4 -9.60 34.17 47.14
N GLN A 5 -10.14 32.95 47.20
CA GLN A 5 -9.34 31.75 47.01
C GLN A 5 -9.08 31.54 45.51
N LEU A 6 -7.80 31.46 45.13
CA LEU A 6 -7.36 31.03 43.81
C LEU A 6 -7.63 29.53 43.64
N HIS A 7 -8.43 29.20 42.63
CA HIS A 7 -8.64 27.83 42.19
C HIS A 7 -7.50 27.45 41.23
N THR A 8 -6.59 26.59 41.68
CA THR A 8 -5.57 25.96 40.82
C THR A 8 -6.23 24.86 39.97
N PRO A 9 -6.05 24.87 38.64
CA PRO A 9 -6.53 23.77 37.79
C PRO A 9 -5.74 22.48 38.07
N PRO A 10 -6.36 21.30 37.90
CA PRO A 10 -5.69 20.02 38.09
C PRO A 10 -4.59 19.79 37.04
N PRO A 11 -3.50 19.08 37.39
CA PRO A 11 -2.41 18.78 36.48
C PRO A 11 -2.72 17.57 35.59
N ASP A 12 -2.19 17.64 34.36
CA ASP A 12 -1.99 16.57 33.38
C ASP A 12 -3.22 15.85 32.81
N GLU A 13 -3.81 16.47 31.79
CA GLU A 13 -4.22 15.74 30.60
C GLU A 13 -2.98 15.11 29.96
N SER A 14 -2.65 13.90 30.39
CA SER A 14 -1.63 13.09 29.72
C SER A 14 -2.00 12.96 28.24
N LEU A 15 -1.22 13.61 27.36
CA LEU A 15 -1.31 13.44 25.92
C LEU A 15 -1.42 11.93 25.61
N PRO A 16 -2.33 11.50 24.73
CA PRO A 16 -2.45 10.08 24.40
C PRO A 16 -1.08 9.57 23.96
N ARG A 17 -0.57 8.56 24.67
CA ARG A 17 0.70 7.91 24.34
C ARG A 17 0.63 7.46 22.88
N GLN A 18 1.35 8.14 21.99
CA GLN A 18 1.52 7.68 20.62
C GLN A 18 2.12 6.28 20.69
N LEU A 19 1.40 5.29 20.17
CA LEU A 19 1.91 3.93 20.06
C LEU A 19 3.23 3.97 19.27
N PRO A 20 4.23 3.15 19.64
CA PRO A 20 5.49 3.11 18.92
C PRO A 20 5.22 2.83 17.43
N HIS A 21 5.64 3.75 16.56
CA HIS A 21 5.54 3.58 15.13
C HIS A 21 6.60 2.57 14.67
N PRO A 22 6.22 1.50 13.96
CA PRO A 22 7.20 0.55 13.45
C PRO A 22 8.14 1.30 12.49
N ALA A 23 9.43 1.29 12.81
CA ALA A 23 10.42 1.96 11.98
C ALA A 23 10.55 1.20 10.66
N LEU A 24 10.48 1.93 9.55
CA LEU A 24 10.78 1.32 8.26
C LEU A 24 12.27 0.96 8.20
N PRO A 25 12.61 -0.22 7.66
CA PRO A 25 13.99 -0.60 7.47
C PRO A 25 14.79 0.43 6.66
N SER A 26 16.02 0.71 7.07
CA SER A 26 16.80 1.86 6.57
C SER A 26 17.37 1.73 5.15
N GLY A 27 16.79 0.88 4.29
CA GLY A 27 17.10 0.78 2.85
C GLY A 27 18.52 0.29 2.51
N LYS A 28 19.37 -0.03 3.49
CA LYS A 28 20.70 -0.63 3.28
C LYS A 28 20.63 -2.14 3.04
N TYR A 29 19.52 -2.63 2.49
CA TYR A 29 19.50 -3.99 1.97
C TYR A 29 20.40 -3.98 0.75
N SER A 30 21.54 -4.66 0.85
CA SER A 30 22.19 -5.15 -0.35
C SER A 30 21.10 -5.95 -1.05
N ILE A 31 20.61 -5.45 -2.18
CA ILE A 31 19.59 -6.11 -2.99
C ILE A 31 20.28 -7.34 -3.56
N VAL A 32 20.44 -8.37 -2.73
CA VAL A 32 20.71 -9.72 -3.19
C VAL A 32 19.38 -10.15 -3.79
N CYS A 33 19.14 -9.74 -5.05
CA CYS A 33 18.05 -10.28 -5.86
C CYS A 33 18.34 -11.76 -6.05
N SER A 34 18.02 -12.58 -5.06
CA SER A 34 17.73 -13.97 -5.32
C SER A 34 16.48 -13.96 -6.20
N GLU A 35 16.62 -14.37 -7.45
CA GLU A 35 15.47 -14.57 -8.34
C GLU A 35 14.40 -15.36 -7.59
N LEU A 36 13.21 -14.77 -7.44
CA LEU A 36 12.11 -15.42 -6.76
C LEU A 36 11.70 -16.64 -7.61
N PRO A 37 11.70 -17.87 -7.06
CA PRO A 37 11.28 -19.03 -7.83
C PRO A 37 9.87 -18.84 -8.38
N GLN A 38 9.64 -19.27 -9.62
CA GLN A 38 8.37 -19.07 -10.31
C GLN A 38 7.15 -19.52 -9.50
N PHE A 39 7.27 -20.65 -8.78
CA PHE A 39 6.21 -21.14 -7.90
C PHE A 39 5.84 -20.13 -6.81
N ALA A 40 6.82 -19.52 -6.14
CA ALA A 40 6.58 -18.55 -5.08
C ALA A 40 5.99 -17.25 -5.66
N ARG A 41 6.48 -16.80 -6.82
CA ARG A 41 5.90 -15.65 -7.56
C ARG A 41 4.43 -15.86 -7.85
N THR A 42 4.07 -16.99 -8.47
CA THR A 42 2.68 -17.32 -8.78
C THR A 42 1.81 -17.36 -7.52
N LEU A 43 2.29 -17.99 -6.46
CA LEU A 43 1.56 -18.07 -5.19
C LEU A 43 1.31 -16.69 -4.58
N TYR A 44 2.32 -15.82 -4.50
CA TYR A 44 2.15 -14.48 -3.93
C TYR A 44 1.22 -13.60 -4.75
N LEU A 45 1.30 -13.66 -6.09
CA LEU A 45 0.39 -12.93 -6.96
C LEU A 45 -1.05 -13.42 -6.80
N GLN A 46 -1.25 -14.74 -6.67
CA GLN A 46 -2.58 -15.30 -6.42
C GLN A 46 -3.13 -14.87 -5.06
N VAL A 47 -2.32 -14.96 -4.00
CA VAL A 47 -2.71 -14.51 -2.66
C VAL A 47 -3.05 -13.02 -2.65
N PHE A 48 -2.27 -12.20 -3.35
CA PHE A 48 -2.60 -10.79 -3.55
C PHE A 48 -3.99 -10.62 -4.16
N TRP A 49 -4.27 -11.33 -5.25
CA TRP A 49 -5.54 -11.22 -5.97
C TRP A 49 -6.73 -11.67 -5.11
N ASP A 50 -6.60 -12.83 -4.46
CA ASP A 50 -7.70 -13.43 -3.73
C ASP A 50 -7.97 -12.73 -2.37
N SER A 51 -6.93 -12.18 -1.73
CA SER A 51 -7.02 -11.70 -0.35
C SER A 51 -6.76 -10.20 -0.18
N CYS A 52 -5.85 -9.61 -0.95
CA CYS A 52 -5.48 -8.20 -0.80
C CYS A 52 -6.31 -7.28 -1.71
N HIS A 53 -6.43 -7.61 -3.00
CA HIS A 53 -7.11 -6.78 -4.01
C HIS A 53 -8.55 -6.40 -3.64
N PRO A 54 -9.39 -7.26 -3.02
CA PRO A 54 -10.74 -6.87 -2.61
C PRO A 54 -10.78 -5.69 -1.62
N SER A 55 -9.69 -5.47 -0.88
CA SER A 55 -9.53 -4.34 0.05
C SER A 55 -8.89 -3.11 -0.61
N VAL A 56 -8.26 -3.26 -1.77
CA VAL A 56 -7.56 -2.16 -2.47
C VAL A 56 -7.75 -2.32 -4.00
N PRO A 57 -8.99 -2.24 -4.50
CA PRO A 57 -9.23 -2.43 -5.92
C PRO A 57 -8.69 -1.22 -6.67
N THR A 58 -7.69 -1.46 -7.51
CA THR A 58 -7.00 -0.41 -8.30
C THR A 58 -7.01 -0.69 -9.79
N PHE A 59 -7.27 -1.94 -10.20
CA PHE A 59 -7.34 -2.40 -11.59
C PHE A 59 -8.24 -3.62 -11.75
N SER A 60 -8.61 -3.94 -13.00
CA SER A 60 -9.46 -5.08 -13.38
C SER A 60 -8.76 -6.46 -13.36
N GLU A 61 -9.54 -7.54 -13.33
CA GLU A 61 -9.02 -8.92 -13.43
C GLU A 61 -8.28 -9.20 -14.73
N ARG A 62 -8.78 -8.67 -15.85
CA ARG A 62 -8.09 -8.77 -17.14
C ARG A 62 -6.67 -8.23 -17.02
N ARG A 63 -6.52 -7.04 -16.42
CA ARG A 63 -5.23 -6.39 -16.22
C ARG A 63 -4.33 -7.20 -15.29
N PHE A 64 -4.90 -7.77 -14.22
CA PHE A 64 -4.17 -8.68 -13.35
C PHE A 64 -3.58 -9.87 -14.09
N ARG A 65 -4.37 -10.53 -14.96
CA ARG A 65 -3.89 -11.68 -15.74
C ARG A 65 -2.75 -11.31 -16.67
N GLU A 66 -2.82 -10.17 -17.34
CA GLU A 66 -1.73 -9.64 -18.18
C GLU A 66 -0.45 -9.42 -17.36
N LEU A 67 -0.56 -8.75 -16.22
CA LEU A 67 0.58 -8.46 -15.34
C LEU A 67 1.20 -9.74 -14.73
N SER A 68 0.37 -10.74 -14.40
CA SER A 68 0.82 -11.99 -13.80
C SER A 68 1.65 -12.86 -14.74
N GLN A 69 1.54 -12.63 -16.04
CA GLN A 69 2.29 -13.34 -17.08
C GLN A 69 3.64 -12.69 -17.39
N LEU A 70 3.90 -11.48 -16.85
CA LEU A 70 5.17 -10.82 -17.05
C LEU A 70 6.32 -11.64 -16.43
N PRO A 71 7.48 -11.70 -17.10
CA PRO A 71 8.65 -12.38 -16.58
C PRO A 71 9.09 -11.77 -15.24
N ALA A 72 9.81 -12.56 -14.44
CA ALA A 72 10.47 -12.02 -13.26
C ALA A 72 11.50 -10.96 -13.71
N SER A 73 11.43 -9.77 -13.14
CA SER A 73 12.42 -8.72 -13.44
C SER A 73 13.76 -9.11 -12.85
N THR A 74 14.78 -9.13 -13.70
CA THR A 74 16.17 -9.24 -13.27
C THR A 74 16.75 -7.83 -13.07
N ILE A 75 17.86 -7.72 -12.34
CA ILE A 75 18.57 -6.43 -12.12
C ILE A 75 19.04 -5.82 -13.46
N LEU A 76 19.15 -6.62 -14.52
CA LEU A 76 19.68 -6.22 -15.83
C LEU A 76 18.58 -5.76 -16.80
N ASP A 77 17.31 -6.03 -16.49
CA ASP A 77 16.19 -5.65 -17.37
C ASP A 77 15.78 -4.19 -17.15
N GLU A 78 15.25 -3.55 -18.20
CA GLU A 78 14.60 -2.24 -18.07
C GLU A 78 13.41 -2.35 -17.10
N TYR A 79 13.57 -1.77 -15.91
CA TYR A 79 12.54 -1.78 -14.89
C TYR A 79 11.39 -0.85 -15.30
N THR A 80 10.27 -1.44 -15.75
CA THR A 80 9.10 -0.71 -16.23
C THR A 80 8.08 -0.41 -15.13
N SER A 81 7.09 0.44 -15.44
CA SER A 81 5.95 0.69 -14.56
C SER A 81 5.11 -0.55 -14.29
N GLU A 82 4.98 -1.48 -15.24
CA GLU A 82 4.31 -2.76 -15.04
C GLU A 82 5.06 -3.63 -14.03
N THR A 83 6.39 -3.69 -14.14
CA THR A 83 7.25 -4.40 -13.18
C THR A 83 7.13 -3.78 -11.79
N CYS A 84 7.10 -2.45 -11.70
CA CYS A 84 6.85 -1.71 -10.46
C CYS A 84 5.53 -2.12 -9.80
N LEU A 85 4.45 -2.20 -10.60
CA LEU A 85 3.15 -2.64 -10.11
C LEU A 85 3.16 -4.10 -9.63
N VAL A 86 3.81 -5.00 -10.38
CA VAL A 86 3.97 -6.40 -9.99
C VAL A 86 4.76 -6.53 -8.68
N ASP A 87 5.84 -5.77 -8.51
CA ASP A 87 6.60 -5.74 -7.25
C ASP A 87 5.72 -5.27 -6.07
N ALA A 88 4.90 -4.24 -6.25
CA ALA A 88 3.95 -3.81 -5.22
C ALA A 88 2.93 -4.91 -4.86
N MET A 89 2.46 -5.69 -5.85
CA MET A 89 1.59 -6.85 -5.63
C MET A 89 2.30 -7.97 -4.87
N LEU A 90 3.55 -8.28 -5.24
CA LEU A 90 4.38 -9.28 -4.56
C LEU A 90 4.66 -8.90 -3.11
N ALA A 91 4.91 -7.62 -2.83
CA ALA A 91 5.09 -7.11 -1.46
C ALA A 91 3.85 -7.43 -0.60
N LEU A 92 2.66 -7.08 -1.09
CA LEU A 92 1.39 -7.33 -0.40
C LEU A 92 1.07 -8.83 -0.26
N GLY A 93 1.32 -9.63 -1.30
CA GLY A 93 1.13 -11.08 -1.28
C GLY A 93 2.03 -11.74 -0.24
N THR A 94 3.31 -11.35 -0.20
CA THR A 94 4.29 -11.83 0.79
C THR A 94 3.87 -11.45 2.20
N GLN A 95 3.54 -10.18 2.44
CA GLN A 95 3.06 -9.68 3.73
C GLN A 95 1.83 -10.46 4.21
N HIS A 96 0.87 -10.73 3.30
CA HIS A 96 -0.30 -11.52 3.63
C HIS A 96 0.05 -12.96 4.01
N CYS A 97 0.89 -13.63 3.22
CA CYS A 97 1.33 -15.00 3.47
C CYS A 97 1.99 -15.16 4.85
N VAL A 98 2.83 -14.20 5.25
CA VAL A 98 3.48 -14.22 6.55
C VAL A 98 2.47 -13.92 7.67
N SER A 99 1.65 -12.88 7.55
CA SER A 99 0.66 -12.51 8.57
C SER A 99 -0.36 -13.61 8.90
N THR A 100 -0.65 -14.48 7.94
CA THR A 100 -1.64 -15.58 8.08
C THR A 100 -1.00 -16.94 8.38
N GLY A 101 0.33 -17.02 8.46
CA GLY A 101 1.06 -18.28 8.61
C GLY A 101 0.96 -19.22 7.41
N LEU A 102 0.47 -18.76 6.26
CA LEU A 102 0.49 -19.52 4.99
C LEU A 102 1.93 -19.89 4.60
N PHE A 103 2.88 -19.01 4.97
CA PHE A 103 4.30 -19.22 4.74
C PHE A 103 4.81 -20.51 5.39
N ASP A 104 4.47 -20.77 6.65
CA ASP A 104 4.91 -21.96 7.40
C ASP A 104 4.23 -23.25 6.95
N ARG A 105 2.99 -23.13 6.46
CA ARG A 105 2.18 -24.27 5.98
C ARG A 105 2.58 -24.75 4.60
N THR A 106 3.28 -23.91 3.83
CA THR A 106 3.68 -24.23 2.45
C THR A 106 5.13 -24.71 2.44
N LEU A 107 5.34 -26.02 2.28
CA LEU A 107 6.67 -26.67 2.30
C LEU A 107 7.69 -26.00 1.36
N GLY A 108 7.27 -25.48 0.21
CA GLY A 108 8.13 -24.77 -0.73
C GLY A 108 8.62 -23.41 -0.21
N LEU A 109 7.76 -22.64 0.44
CA LEU A 109 8.10 -21.33 0.99
C LEU A 109 8.98 -21.44 2.24
N ARG A 110 8.68 -22.40 3.11
CA ARG A 110 9.50 -22.68 4.30
C ARG A 110 10.95 -23.01 3.93
N LYS A 111 11.16 -23.78 2.86
CA LYS A 111 12.51 -24.06 2.33
C LYS A 111 13.20 -22.78 1.85
N LEU A 112 12.47 -21.87 1.20
CA LEU A 112 13.01 -20.58 0.75
C LEU A 112 13.46 -19.69 1.91
N ALA A 113 12.63 -19.51 2.96
CA ALA A 113 13.06 -18.76 4.14
C ALA A 113 14.26 -19.41 4.82
N SER A 114 14.30 -20.73 4.93
CA SER A 114 15.44 -21.42 5.56
C SER A 114 16.75 -21.24 4.78
N ALA A 115 16.66 -21.05 3.46
CA ALA A 115 17.81 -20.74 2.61
C ALA A 115 18.24 -19.27 2.75
N GLN A 116 17.27 -18.34 2.82
CA GLN A 116 17.52 -16.90 2.99
C GLN A 116 18.05 -16.56 4.39
N SER A 117 17.49 -17.16 5.45
CA SER A 117 17.92 -16.97 6.84
C SER A 117 19.35 -17.44 7.11
N LYS A 118 19.86 -18.42 6.35
CA LYS A 118 21.27 -18.84 6.43
C LYS A 118 22.24 -17.83 5.81
N ALA A 119 21.75 -16.93 4.96
CA ALA A 119 22.58 -15.92 4.31
C ALA A 119 22.80 -14.68 5.18
N ASP A 120 21.88 -14.35 6.09
CA ASP A 120 22.05 -13.25 7.05
C ASP A 120 21.10 -13.41 8.27
N PRO A 121 21.61 -13.71 9.49
CA PRO A 121 20.80 -13.85 10.70
C PRO A 121 20.21 -12.53 11.22
N LEU A 122 20.63 -11.38 10.68
CA LEU A 122 20.11 -10.06 11.08
C LEU A 122 18.87 -9.65 10.26
N LEU A 123 18.45 -10.46 9.29
CA LEU A 123 17.25 -10.28 8.47
C LEU A 123 15.99 -10.90 9.12
N GLU A 124 15.82 -10.75 10.44
CA GLU A 124 14.46 -10.76 11.02
C GLU A 124 13.74 -9.49 10.56
N VAL A 125 13.31 -9.49 9.29
CA VAL A 125 12.68 -8.31 8.71
C VAL A 125 11.23 -8.28 9.17
N ASP A 126 10.93 -7.38 10.11
CA ASP A 126 9.59 -6.98 10.57
C ASP A 126 8.62 -6.57 9.43
N TRP A 127 9.11 -6.53 8.19
CA TRP A 127 8.45 -6.09 6.98
C TRP A 127 8.58 -7.11 5.84
N PRO A 128 7.77 -8.17 5.82
CA PRO A 128 7.84 -9.18 4.75
C PRO A 128 7.58 -8.55 3.37
N GLY A 129 8.40 -8.91 2.38
CA GLY A 129 8.32 -8.38 1.02
C GLY A 129 8.79 -6.93 0.87
N PHE A 130 9.50 -6.37 1.85
CA PHE A 130 10.02 -5.00 1.82
C PHE A 130 10.94 -4.75 0.62
N GLU A 131 11.69 -5.74 0.17
CA GLU A 131 12.56 -5.66 -1.00
C GLU A 131 11.79 -5.33 -2.28
N TYR A 132 10.60 -5.94 -2.48
CA TYR A 132 9.74 -5.64 -3.61
C TYR A 132 9.18 -4.21 -3.51
N TRP A 133 8.70 -3.85 -2.32
CA TRP A 133 8.20 -2.49 -2.04
C TRP A 133 9.29 -1.42 -2.26
N HIS A 134 10.52 -1.70 -1.83
CA HIS A 134 11.65 -0.79 -1.95
C HIS A 134 12.03 -0.54 -3.41
N ARG A 135 12.11 -1.60 -4.25
CA ARG A 135 12.36 -1.45 -5.68
C ARG A 135 11.28 -0.63 -6.38
N ALA A 136 10.01 -0.92 -6.09
CA ALA A 136 8.89 -0.17 -6.62
C ALA A 136 8.98 1.32 -6.24
N ARG A 137 9.32 1.62 -4.98
CA ARG A 137 9.53 2.99 -4.49
C ARG A 137 10.63 3.72 -5.22
N ASP A 138 11.78 3.08 -5.40
CA ASP A 138 12.94 3.71 -6.02
C ASP A 138 12.66 4.01 -7.49
N HIS A 139 11.95 3.12 -8.20
CA HIS A 139 11.47 3.40 -9.55
C HIS A 139 10.53 4.62 -9.58
N ILE A 140 9.47 4.65 -8.77
CA ILE A 140 8.52 5.78 -8.75
C ILE A 140 9.18 7.11 -8.37
N ARG A 141 10.23 7.08 -7.54
CA ARG A 141 11.04 8.26 -7.22
C ARG A 141 11.82 8.78 -8.42
N ALA A 142 12.35 7.88 -9.25
CA ALA A 142 13.08 8.22 -10.47
C ALA A 142 12.14 8.61 -11.63
N THR A 143 10.90 8.13 -11.64
CA THR A 143 9.92 8.46 -12.69
C THR A 143 9.37 9.88 -12.51
N GLU A 144 9.52 10.72 -13.54
CA GLU A 144 8.99 12.09 -13.56
C GLU A 144 7.47 12.11 -13.76
N ASP A 145 6.97 11.41 -14.78
CA ASP A 145 5.55 11.36 -15.13
C ASP A 145 4.86 10.08 -14.62
N LEU A 146 3.87 10.25 -13.74
CA LEU A 146 3.13 9.16 -13.13
C LEU A 146 1.94 8.77 -14.01
N GLY A 147 2.14 7.83 -14.92
CA GLY A 147 1.05 7.16 -15.62
C GLY A 147 0.12 6.38 -14.68
N MET A 148 -1.03 5.92 -15.20
CA MET A 148 -2.04 5.19 -14.43
C MET A 148 -1.47 3.96 -13.71
N ILE A 149 -0.55 3.23 -14.35
CA ILE A 149 0.10 2.03 -13.77
C ILE A 149 0.94 2.41 -12.54
N GLY A 150 1.71 3.50 -12.64
CA GLY A 150 2.49 4.02 -11.51
C GLY A 150 1.58 4.48 -10.36
N ALA A 151 0.44 5.09 -10.67
CA ALA A 151 -0.55 5.48 -9.67
C ALA A 151 -1.17 4.26 -8.96
N GLN A 152 -1.48 3.19 -9.71
CA GLN A 152 -1.93 1.92 -9.13
C GLN A 152 -0.86 1.31 -8.22
N ALA A 153 0.41 1.34 -8.63
CA ALA A 153 1.53 0.82 -7.82
C ALA A 153 1.67 1.63 -6.51
N LEU A 154 1.59 2.96 -6.58
CA LEU A 154 1.60 3.83 -5.41
C LEU A 154 0.46 3.52 -4.44
N ALA A 155 -0.76 3.31 -4.94
CA ALA A 155 -1.90 2.93 -4.09
C ALA A 155 -1.65 1.62 -3.35
N LEU A 156 -1.12 0.59 -4.03
CA LEU A 156 -0.75 -0.68 -3.40
C LEU A 156 0.37 -0.51 -2.36
N MET A 157 1.37 0.31 -2.66
CA MET A 157 2.48 0.61 -1.75
C MET A 157 2.04 1.35 -0.49
N ILE A 158 1.08 2.29 -0.61
CA ILE A 158 0.46 2.96 0.54
C ILE A 158 -0.27 1.91 1.38
N PHE A 159 -1.05 1.03 0.76
CA PHE A 159 -1.76 -0.03 1.46
C PHE A 159 -0.82 -0.99 2.20
N TYR A 160 0.34 -1.32 1.61
CA TYR A 160 1.38 -2.12 2.26
C TYR A 160 1.86 -1.51 3.59
N LEU A 161 2.13 -0.19 3.59
CA LEU A 161 2.54 0.55 4.79
C LEU A 161 1.43 0.59 5.84
N ILE A 162 0.18 0.81 5.42
CA ILE A 162 -0.99 0.80 6.31
C ILE A 162 -1.14 -0.58 6.98
N ARG A 163 -1.00 -1.67 6.23
CA ARG A 163 -1.09 -3.04 6.77
C ARG A 163 0.04 -3.37 7.74
N GLY A 164 1.24 -2.85 7.51
CA GLY A 164 2.36 -3.00 8.45
C GLY A 164 2.36 -2.00 9.60
N GLY A 165 1.33 -1.15 9.74
CA GLY A 165 1.21 -0.21 10.85
C GLY A 165 2.04 1.08 10.73
N ALA A 166 2.75 1.29 9.62
CA ALA A 166 3.50 2.54 9.35
C ALA A 166 2.57 3.62 8.78
N VAL A 167 1.53 3.99 9.52
CA VAL A 167 0.44 4.87 9.06
C VAL A 167 0.96 6.28 8.72
N ARG A 168 1.94 6.79 9.48
CA ARG A 168 2.56 8.09 9.21
C ARG A 168 3.31 8.10 7.88
N ASP A 169 4.09 7.05 7.59
CA ASP A 169 4.77 6.89 6.32
C ASP A 169 3.78 6.69 5.16
N ALA A 170 2.70 5.94 5.40
CA ALA A 170 1.62 5.78 4.43
C ALA A 170 0.97 7.12 4.08
N TYR A 171 0.69 7.96 5.09
CA TYR A 171 0.12 9.29 4.89
C TYR A 171 1.07 10.22 4.10
N ASN A 172 2.37 10.19 4.42
CA ASN A 172 3.38 10.93 3.67
C ASN A 172 3.45 10.48 2.20
N LEU A 173 3.45 9.16 1.96
CA LEU A 173 3.45 8.58 0.61
C LEU A 173 2.16 8.91 -0.14
N LEU A 174 1.02 8.95 0.55
CA LEU A 174 -0.26 9.36 -0.02
C LEU A 174 -0.23 10.82 -0.50
N GLY A 175 0.34 11.74 0.28
CA GLY A 175 0.56 13.12 -0.16
C GLY A 175 1.45 13.23 -1.42
N ILE A 176 2.47 12.36 -1.55
CA ILE A 176 3.29 12.27 -2.77
C ILE A 176 2.46 11.75 -3.95
N ALA A 177 1.68 10.69 -3.74
CA ALA A 177 0.84 10.09 -4.77
C ALA A 177 -0.20 11.08 -5.31
N VAL A 178 -0.86 11.82 -4.43
CA VAL A 178 -1.81 12.87 -4.82
C VAL A 178 -1.10 13.92 -5.68
N ARG A 179 0.03 14.49 -5.24
CA ARG A 179 0.76 15.50 -6.01
C ARG A 179 1.18 14.99 -7.39
N LYS A 180 1.74 13.79 -7.48
CA LYS A 180 2.13 13.18 -8.76
C LYS A 180 0.92 12.94 -9.67
N ALA A 181 -0.19 12.45 -9.14
CA ALA A 181 -1.43 12.28 -9.91
C ALA A 181 -1.98 13.61 -10.45
N TYR A 182 -1.84 14.70 -9.68
CA TYR A 182 -2.19 16.04 -10.17
C TYR A 182 -1.27 16.51 -11.30
N MET A 183 0.05 16.31 -11.16
CA MET A 183 1.04 16.66 -12.19
C MET A 183 0.79 15.90 -13.51
N SER A 184 0.39 14.64 -13.41
CA SER A 184 0.04 13.79 -14.57
C SER A 184 -1.41 13.95 -15.04
N SER A 185 -2.12 15.00 -14.58
CA SER A 185 -3.51 15.30 -14.96
C SER A 185 -4.55 14.19 -14.70
N LEU A 186 -4.22 13.20 -13.86
CA LEU A 186 -5.12 12.09 -13.49
C LEU A 186 -6.34 12.56 -12.67
N HIS A 187 -6.36 13.80 -12.20
CA HIS A 187 -7.52 14.40 -11.55
C HIS A 187 -8.66 14.77 -12.53
N ARG A 188 -8.40 14.77 -13.85
CA ARG A 188 -9.35 15.21 -14.89
C ARG A 188 -10.01 14.03 -15.58
N LEU A 189 -11.17 13.61 -15.09
CA LEU A 189 -11.92 12.49 -15.69
C LEU A 189 -12.35 12.72 -17.14
N GLN A 190 -12.55 13.98 -17.53
CA GLN A 190 -13.03 14.34 -18.88
C GLN A 190 -11.98 14.04 -19.95
N ASP A 191 -10.70 14.06 -19.58
CA ASP A 191 -9.57 13.90 -20.49
C ASP A 191 -9.15 12.43 -20.65
N VAL A 192 -9.80 11.52 -19.92
CA VAL A 192 -9.47 10.09 -19.93
C VAL A 192 -10.43 9.32 -20.83
N GLU A 193 -9.86 8.48 -21.70
CA GLU A 193 -10.59 7.52 -22.52
C GLU A 193 -11.54 6.66 -21.67
N GLU A 194 -12.67 6.27 -22.25
CA GLU A 194 -13.71 5.54 -21.52
C GLU A 194 -13.19 4.24 -20.89
N SER A 195 -12.22 3.58 -21.54
CA SER A 195 -11.51 2.39 -21.06
C SER A 195 -10.68 2.62 -19.78
N GLY A 196 -10.14 3.83 -19.58
CA GLY A 196 -9.30 4.20 -18.43
C GLY A 196 -10.06 4.85 -17.28
N ARG A 197 -11.33 5.25 -17.49
CA ARG A 197 -12.13 5.93 -16.46
C ARG A 197 -12.43 5.05 -15.25
N ASP A 198 -12.61 3.74 -15.45
CA ASP A 198 -12.91 2.83 -14.35
C ASP A 198 -11.68 2.61 -13.46
N ASP A 199 -10.50 2.41 -14.05
CA ASP A 199 -9.24 2.31 -13.30
C ASP A 199 -8.95 3.62 -12.54
N LEU A 200 -9.23 4.76 -13.17
CA LEU A 200 -9.07 6.06 -12.51
C LEU A 200 -10.06 6.27 -11.37
N ARG A 201 -11.32 5.85 -11.55
CA ARG A 201 -12.34 5.86 -10.49
C ARG A 201 -11.90 4.98 -9.33
N LEU A 202 -11.44 3.76 -9.61
CA LEU A 202 -10.95 2.82 -8.60
C LEU A 202 -9.76 3.41 -7.84
N PHE A 203 -8.79 3.98 -8.54
CA PHE A 203 -7.64 4.62 -7.90
C PHE A 203 -8.04 5.74 -6.94
N TRP A 204 -8.85 6.72 -7.38
CA TRP A 204 -9.22 7.85 -6.54
C TRP A 204 -10.11 7.45 -5.37
N THR A 205 -11.06 6.55 -5.58
CA THR A 205 -11.95 6.07 -4.51
C THR A 205 -11.18 5.28 -3.45
N THR A 206 -10.28 4.40 -3.88
CA THR A 206 -9.40 3.62 -2.99
C THR A 206 -8.41 4.51 -2.24
N THR A 207 -7.77 5.46 -2.92
CA THR A 207 -6.81 6.39 -2.29
C THR A 207 -7.51 7.32 -1.29
N PHE A 208 -8.71 7.81 -1.60
CA PHE A 208 -9.49 8.59 -0.65
C PHE A 208 -9.89 7.81 0.59
N ALA A 209 -10.27 6.53 0.46
CA ALA A 209 -10.56 5.69 1.62
C ALA A 209 -9.33 5.52 2.53
N MET A 210 -8.15 5.33 1.93
CA MET A 210 -6.88 5.27 2.68
C MET A 210 -6.52 6.62 3.33
N ASP A 211 -6.73 7.74 2.64
CA ASP A 211 -6.49 9.09 3.17
C ASP A 211 -7.34 9.38 4.41
N VAL A 212 -8.66 9.11 4.32
CA VAL A 212 -9.59 9.26 5.46
C VAL A 212 -9.09 8.43 6.65
N ARG A 213 -8.69 7.18 6.42
CA ARG A 213 -8.17 6.31 7.49
C ARG A 213 -6.91 6.87 8.12
N CYS A 214 -5.90 7.20 7.32
CA CYS A 214 -4.63 7.72 7.82
C CYS A 214 -4.84 9.03 8.58
N SER A 215 -5.66 9.93 8.03
CA SER A 215 -6.01 11.22 8.64
C SER A 215 -6.67 11.03 10.01
N LEU A 216 -7.66 10.13 10.12
CA LEU A 216 -8.32 9.84 11.39
C LEU A 216 -7.37 9.19 12.42
N GLN A 217 -6.51 8.27 11.99
CA GLN A 217 -5.58 7.59 12.91
C GLN A 217 -4.45 8.50 13.41
N LEU A 218 -4.09 9.52 12.64
CA LEU A 218 -3.02 10.46 12.97
C LEU A 218 -3.52 11.78 13.56
N ASP A 219 -4.84 12.00 13.60
CA ASP A 219 -5.46 13.30 13.89
C ASP A 219 -4.94 14.43 12.98
N MET A 220 -4.87 14.14 11.68
CA MET A 220 -4.37 15.05 10.64
C MET A 220 -5.48 15.43 9.66
N PRO A 221 -5.40 16.59 8.99
CA PRO A 221 -6.35 16.95 7.94
C PRO A 221 -6.24 15.99 6.75
N GLN A 222 -7.32 15.80 6.00
CA GLN A 222 -7.34 14.99 4.78
C GLN A 222 -6.50 15.62 3.67
N ALA A 223 -5.74 14.80 2.95
CA ALA A 223 -4.98 15.23 1.78
C ALA A 223 -5.85 15.34 0.52
N ILE A 224 -6.93 14.56 0.43
CA ILE A 224 -7.82 14.48 -0.72
C ILE A 224 -9.18 15.09 -0.36
N GLY A 225 -9.56 16.15 -1.08
CA GLY A 225 -10.87 16.77 -0.90
C GLY A 225 -12.01 15.87 -1.38
N ALA A 226 -13.09 15.76 -0.58
CA ALA A 226 -14.28 14.98 -0.93
C ALA A 226 -14.95 15.41 -2.25
N THR A 227 -14.74 16.65 -2.69
CA THR A 227 -15.24 17.18 -3.96
C THR A 227 -14.62 16.50 -5.18
N LEU A 228 -13.37 16.02 -5.07
CA LEU A 228 -12.70 15.28 -6.14
C LEU A 228 -13.36 13.91 -6.37
N VAL A 229 -13.80 13.28 -5.28
CA VAL A 229 -14.30 11.89 -5.30
C VAL A 229 -15.82 11.81 -5.40
N ARG A 230 -16.55 12.86 -5.02
CA ARG A 230 -18.02 12.87 -5.10
C ARG A 230 -18.57 12.56 -6.51
N PRO A 231 -18.05 13.13 -7.62
CA PRO A 231 -18.48 12.77 -8.97
C PRO A 231 -18.21 11.29 -9.31
N LEU A 232 -17.16 10.72 -8.73
CA LEU A 232 -16.74 9.33 -8.92
C LEU A 232 -17.63 8.33 -8.20
N LEU A 233 -18.25 8.73 -7.08
CA LEU A 233 -19.09 7.89 -6.24
C LEU A 233 -20.57 7.88 -6.64
N LEU A 234 -21.01 8.81 -7.50
CA LEU A 234 -22.38 8.90 -7.98
C LEU A 234 -22.71 7.86 -9.07
N GLY A 235 -21.74 7.02 -9.46
CA GLY A 235 -22.00 5.77 -10.18
C GLY A 235 -22.68 4.75 -9.26
N ARG A 236 -23.76 4.11 -9.74
CA ARG A 236 -24.70 3.26 -8.97
C ARG A 236 -24.08 2.15 -8.08
N ASP A 237 -22.81 1.80 -8.26
CA ASP A 237 -22.15 0.69 -7.57
C ASP A 237 -21.09 1.09 -6.54
N SER A 238 -20.62 2.34 -6.51
CA SER A 238 -19.46 2.76 -5.71
C SER A 238 -19.74 2.86 -4.20
N LEU A 239 -20.99 3.06 -3.81
CA LEU A 239 -21.41 3.16 -2.41
C LEU A 239 -21.41 1.82 -1.67
N ARG A 240 -21.40 0.68 -2.39
CA ARG A 240 -21.33 -0.65 -1.75
C ARG A 240 -19.96 -0.91 -1.12
N PHE A 241 -18.91 -0.31 -1.67
CA PHE A 241 -17.54 -0.46 -1.17
C PHE A 241 -17.38 0.08 0.26
N PHE A 242 -17.95 1.26 0.54
CA PHE A 242 -17.90 1.89 1.86
C PHE A 242 -18.88 1.30 2.89
N ARG A 243 -19.84 0.47 2.46
CA ARG A 243 -20.92 -0.07 3.31
C ARG A 243 -20.69 -1.46 3.86
N THR A 244 -19.65 -2.17 3.43
CA THR A 244 -19.44 -3.54 3.92
C THR A 244 -18.61 -3.56 5.20
N ASP A 245 -19.15 -4.19 6.24
CA ASP A 245 -18.45 -4.50 7.50
C ASP A 245 -17.14 -5.29 7.29
N LYS A 246 -16.94 -5.85 6.08
CA LYS A 246 -15.66 -6.43 5.64
C LYS A 246 -14.50 -5.46 5.80
N TRP A 247 -14.69 -4.17 5.54
CA TRP A 247 -13.64 -3.17 5.73
C TRP A 247 -13.22 -3.00 7.19
N ARG A 248 -14.05 -3.37 8.18
CA ARG A 248 -13.66 -3.39 9.61
C ARG A 248 -13.01 -4.72 10.01
N ALA A 249 -13.45 -5.83 9.42
CA ALA A 249 -12.93 -7.16 9.72
C ALA A 249 -11.47 -7.34 9.26
N THR A 250 -11.08 -6.79 8.10
CA THR A 250 -9.68 -6.80 7.61
C THR A 250 -8.75 -5.90 8.44
N LEU A 251 -9.27 -5.18 9.45
CA LEU A 251 -8.51 -4.24 10.30
C LEU A 251 -8.19 -4.77 11.70
N SER A 252 -8.74 -5.94 12.05
CA SER A 252 -8.60 -6.53 13.40
C SER A 252 -7.73 -7.80 13.42
N ALA A 253 -7.16 -8.16 12.27
CA ALA A 253 -6.25 -9.31 12.08
C ALA A 253 -4.95 -8.81 11.45
#